data_AF-A0A959RHJ4-F1
#
_entry.id   AF-A0A959RHJ4-F1
#
_cell.length_a   1.000
_cell.length_b   1.000
_cell.length_c   1.000
_cell.angle_alpha   90.00
_cell.angle_beta   90.00
_cell.angle_gamma   90.00
#
_symmetry.space_group_name_H-M   'P 1'
#
loop_
_entity.id
_entity.type
_entity.pdbx_description
1 polymer ?
#
loop_
_entity_poly.entity_id
_entity_poly.type
_entity_poly.pdbx_seq_one_letter_code
_entity_poly.pdbx_strand_id
1 'polypeptide(L)'
;MNSKTILKTYAYLFSVLFLVVFISACGKENKVADEKQKSDETNSNTESKVKETEKTSPGKELFYQKSSVNNIACADCHSDGTNSTKPLTKFFSNIQGANKRTSTYSGKFTGEEVLKNAGGATICWESYERMKTPLTTEQINSLNEYYGSVATSDSPTEIKYETIALPTRDKTKLKTEQKNVMEITGDAGRGAMEFNNACGSCHGDQAFVKKVPDIFDEFEGNEKSIIYNVRLGDSAMPFFVKDRLTDQMLANIAAFIMQQNKK
;
A
#
# COMPACT_ATOMS: atom_id res chain seq x y z
N MET A 1 -17.21 51.24 -23.79
CA MET A 1 -15.72 51.26 -23.82
C MET A 1 -15.27 49.85 -23.49
N ASN A 2 -14.76 49.09 -24.46
CA ASN A 2 -13.34 48.97 -24.84
C ASN A 2 -12.50 48.33 -23.69
N SER A 3 -11.68 47.28 -23.88
CA SER A 3 -11.16 46.71 -25.13
C SER A 3 -10.50 45.32 -24.96
N LYS A 4 -10.75 44.41 -25.91
CA LYS A 4 -9.86 43.37 -26.48
C LYS A 4 -9.18 42.30 -25.60
N THR A 5 -9.66 41.08 -25.79
CA THR A 5 -8.92 39.89 -26.25
C THR A 5 -7.48 40.10 -26.72
N ILE A 6 -6.52 39.30 -26.23
CA ILE A 6 -5.25 39.02 -26.92
C ILE A 6 -4.98 37.52 -26.93
N LEU A 7 -4.66 37.01 -28.12
CA LEU A 7 -4.38 35.63 -28.47
C LEU A 7 -2.87 35.48 -28.71
N LYS A 8 -2.18 34.47 -28.13
CA LYS A 8 -0.85 34.03 -28.62
C LYS A 8 -0.64 32.53 -28.52
N THR A 9 -0.77 31.90 -29.68
CA THR A 9 -0.28 30.56 -30.01
C THR A 9 1.25 30.54 -30.06
N TYR A 10 1.89 29.47 -29.60
CA TYR A 10 3.24 29.09 -30.03
C TYR A 10 3.31 27.59 -30.31
N ALA A 11 3.45 27.26 -31.59
CA ALA A 11 3.91 25.96 -32.04
C ALA A 11 5.43 26.04 -32.24
N TYR A 12 6.17 24.97 -31.91
CA TYR A 12 7.52 24.78 -32.42
C TYR A 12 7.75 23.31 -32.76
N LEU A 13 8.04 23.09 -34.04
CA LEU A 13 8.53 21.83 -34.60
C LEU A 13 10.06 21.79 -34.49
N PHE A 14 10.62 20.66 -34.05
CA PHE A 14 11.99 20.21 -34.36
C PHE A 14 11.94 18.66 -34.32
N SER A 15 11.83 17.97 -35.45
CA SER A 15 12.87 17.71 -36.47
C SER A 15 13.82 16.57 -36.07
N VAL A 16 13.53 15.42 -36.68
CA VAL A 16 14.33 14.20 -36.90
C VAL A 16 15.85 14.36 -36.83
N LEU A 17 16.53 13.41 -36.15
CA LEU A 17 17.76 12.82 -36.71
C LEU A 17 17.97 11.34 -36.30
N PHE A 18 18.49 10.56 -37.25
CA PHE A 18 18.87 9.15 -37.14
C PHE A 18 20.05 8.92 -36.18
N LEU A 19 20.08 7.77 -35.51
CA LEU A 19 21.28 6.90 -35.56
C LEU A 19 20.91 5.43 -35.34
N VAL A 20 21.11 4.60 -36.36
CA VAL A 20 21.09 3.13 -36.27
C VAL A 20 22.54 2.67 -36.22
N VAL A 21 22.92 1.90 -35.19
CA VAL A 21 24.24 1.25 -35.13
C VAL A 21 24.03 -0.25 -35.10
N PHE A 22 24.26 -0.90 -36.24
CA PHE A 22 24.48 -2.34 -36.30
C PHE A 22 25.90 -2.63 -35.80
N ILE A 23 26.04 -3.51 -34.81
CA ILE A 23 27.32 -4.20 -34.53
C ILE A 23 27.08 -5.69 -34.77
N SER A 24 27.47 -6.16 -35.95
CA SER A 24 27.70 -7.59 -36.19
C SER A 24 29.14 -7.92 -35.81
N ALA A 25 29.33 -8.87 -34.90
CA ALA A 25 30.63 -9.44 -34.59
C ALA A 25 30.53 -10.98 -34.58
N CYS A 26 30.77 -11.59 -35.73
CA CYS A 26 31.05 -13.03 -35.86
C CYS A 26 32.55 -13.23 -36.11
N GLY A 27 33.14 -14.21 -35.43
CA GLY A 27 34.55 -14.58 -35.57
C GLY A 27 35.18 -14.91 -34.20
N LYS A 28 35.96 -15.99 -34.04
CA LYS A 28 36.38 -16.98 -35.03
C LYS A 28 36.74 -18.30 -34.33
N GLU A 29 36.67 -19.41 -35.06
CA GLU A 29 36.97 -20.76 -34.57
C GLU A 29 38.46 -20.96 -34.21
N ASN A 30 38.73 -21.91 -33.30
CA ASN A 30 39.94 -22.73 -33.31
C ASN A 30 39.58 -24.20 -32.98
N LYS A 31 39.92 -25.11 -33.89
CA LYS A 31 40.07 -26.57 -33.67
C LYS A 31 41.58 -26.81 -33.37
N VAL A 32 42.14 -27.91 -32.86
CA VAL A 32 41.79 -29.32 -32.55
C VAL A 32 42.49 -29.61 -31.19
N ALA A 33 42.33 -30.69 -30.39
CA ALA A 33 41.79 -32.05 -30.55
C ALA A 33 41.15 -32.49 -29.19
N ASP A 34 40.29 -33.50 -29.04
CA ASP A 34 40.22 -34.92 -29.48
C ASP A 34 40.73 -35.91 -28.39
N GLU A 35 39.84 -36.31 -27.48
CA GLU A 35 39.85 -37.66 -26.92
C GLU A 35 38.44 -38.10 -26.46
N LYS A 36 38.17 -39.41 -26.50
CA LYS A 36 36.83 -40.02 -26.38
C LYS A 36 36.38 -40.19 -24.92
N GLN A 37 35.08 -39.99 -24.63
CA GLN A 37 34.15 -41.13 -24.43
C GLN A 37 32.67 -40.76 -24.20
N LYS A 38 31.83 -41.40 -25.02
CA LYS A 38 30.53 -42.04 -24.73
C LYS A 38 29.29 -41.21 -24.33
N SER A 39 28.19 -41.66 -24.94
CA SER A 39 26.77 -41.30 -24.78
C SER A 39 26.28 -41.24 -23.32
N ASP A 40 25.23 -40.50 -22.98
CA ASP A 40 23.84 -40.86 -23.34
C ASP A 40 22.89 -39.69 -23.60
N GLU A 41 21.81 -39.98 -24.33
CA GLU A 41 20.73 -39.06 -24.68
C GLU A 41 19.87 -38.70 -23.47
N THR A 42 19.48 -37.43 -23.34
CA THR A 42 18.16 -37.08 -22.79
C THR A 42 17.67 -35.78 -23.43
N ASN A 43 16.59 -35.90 -24.21
CA ASN A 43 15.86 -34.75 -24.74
C ASN A 43 15.37 -33.86 -23.59
N SER A 44 15.71 -32.57 -23.65
CA SER A 44 14.95 -31.52 -22.97
C SER A 44 14.58 -30.46 -24.00
N ASN A 45 13.43 -30.67 -24.64
CA ASN A 45 12.74 -29.59 -25.34
C ASN A 45 12.46 -28.50 -24.31
N THR A 46 13.24 -27.42 -24.36
CA THR A 46 12.95 -26.20 -23.62
C THR A 46 11.80 -25.50 -24.33
N GLU A 47 10.59 -25.97 -24.09
CA GLU A 47 9.40 -25.20 -24.37
C GLU A 47 9.50 -23.91 -23.55
N SER A 48 9.76 -22.81 -24.26
CA SER A 48 9.62 -21.47 -23.71
C SER A 48 8.18 -21.31 -23.28
N LYS A 49 7.93 -21.51 -21.98
CA LYS A 49 6.62 -21.30 -21.37
C LYS A 49 6.30 -19.82 -21.49
N VAL A 50 5.59 -19.49 -22.57
CA VAL A 50 5.07 -18.15 -22.85
C VAL A 50 4.42 -17.67 -21.57
N LYS A 51 4.83 -16.48 -21.09
CA LYS A 51 4.16 -15.82 -19.97
C LYS A 51 2.73 -15.55 -20.41
N GLU A 52 1.83 -16.42 -19.97
CA GLU A 52 0.40 -16.26 -20.11
C GLU A 52 0.04 -14.89 -19.54
N THR A 53 -0.45 -13.99 -20.40
CA THR A 53 -0.96 -12.69 -19.99
C THR A 53 -2.22 -12.95 -19.17
N GLU A 54 -2.01 -13.09 -17.86
CA GLU A 54 -3.04 -13.37 -16.87
C GLU A 54 -4.20 -12.39 -17.07
N LYS A 55 -5.35 -12.92 -17.50
CA LYS A 55 -6.53 -12.11 -17.85
C LYS A 55 -7.01 -11.42 -16.58
N THR A 56 -6.83 -10.11 -16.50
CA THR A 56 -7.25 -9.31 -15.36
C THR A 56 -8.76 -9.38 -15.19
N SER A 57 -9.22 -9.62 -13.96
CA SER A 57 -10.64 -9.51 -13.63
C SER A 57 -10.98 -8.05 -13.29
N PRO A 58 -12.23 -7.60 -13.51
CA PRO A 58 -12.65 -6.25 -13.12
C PRO A 58 -12.40 -5.95 -11.63
N GLY A 59 -12.51 -6.96 -10.76
CA GLY A 59 -12.16 -6.83 -9.35
C GLY A 59 -10.67 -6.63 -9.08
N LYS A 60 -9.79 -7.29 -9.84
CA LYS A 60 -8.34 -7.06 -9.77
C LYS A 60 -7.99 -5.66 -10.27
N GLU A 61 -8.62 -5.22 -11.36
CA GLU A 61 -8.43 -3.86 -11.90
C GLU A 61 -8.85 -2.80 -10.89
N LEU A 62 -10.03 -2.92 -10.27
CA LEU A 62 -10.50 -2.03 -9.20
C LEU A 62 -9.56 -2.04 -7.98
N PHE A 63 -9.07 -3.20 -7.55
CA PHE A 63 -8.18 -3.31 -6.39
C PHE A 63 -6.83 -2.61 -6.59
N TYR A 64 -6.32 -2.59 -7.83
CA TYR A 64 -5.09 -1.86 -8.21
C TYR A 64 -5.35 -0.44 -8.75
N GLN A 65 -6.61 -0.02 -8.90
CA GLN A 65 -6.97 1.30 -9.40
C GLN A 65 -6.55 2.38 -8.40
N LYS A 66 -5.74 3.33 -8.85
CA LYS A 66 -5.39 4.50 -8.05
C LYS A 66 -6.48 5.56 -8.15
N SER A 67 -6.88 6.11 -7.01
CA SER A 67 -7.75 7.28 -6.93
C SER A 67 -7.14 8.47 -7.68
N SER A 68 -7.96 9.15 -8.47
CA SER A 68 -7.59 10.41 -9.13
C SER A 68 -7.50 11.59 -8.16
N VAL A 69 -7.93 11.43 -6.90
CA VAL A 69 -7.90 12.48 -5.88
C VAL A 69 -6.57 12.50 -5.13
N ASN A 70 -6.04 11.32 -4.76
CA ASN A 70 -4.86 11.21 -3.90
C ASN A 70 -3.85 10.11 -4.30
N ASN A 71 -4.05 9.44 -5.44
CA ASN A 71 -3.13 8.45 -6.02
C ASN A 71 -2.93 7.16 -5.18
N ILE A 72 -3.81 6.91 -4.20
CA ILE A 72 -3.85 5.69 -3.38
C ILE A 72 -4.74 4.64 -4.07
N ALA A 73 -4.35 3.36 -3.99
CA ALA A 73 -5.19 2.20 -4.33
C ALA A 73 -5.32 1.25 -3.12
N CYS A 74 -6.37 0.44 -3.08
CA CYS A 74 -6.52 -0.66 -2.12
C CYS A 74 -5.26 -1.54 -2.05
N ALA A 75 -4.66 -1.86 -3.20
CA ALA A 75 -3.42 -2.63 -3.32
C ALA A 75 -2.14 -1.91 -2.84
N ASP A 76 -2.21 -0.66 -2.39
CA ASP A 76 -1.08 0.02 -1.72
C ASP A 76 -1.03 -0.32 -0.21
N CYS A 77 -2.19 -0.54 0.42
CA CYS A 77 -2.30 -0.88 1.85
C CYS A 77 -2.57 -2.37 2.11
N HIS A 78 -3.34 -3.05 1.27
CA HIS A 78 -3.75 -4.44 1.48
C HIS A 78 -3.00 -5.39 0.54
N SER A 79 -2.65 -6.60 1.02
CA SER A 79 -2.03 -7.61 0.16
C SER A 79 -3.02 -8.57 -0.49
N ASP A 80 -2.77 -8.93 -1.75
CA ASP A 80 -3.39 -10.07 -2.44
C ASP A 80 -2.46 -11.31 -2.48
N GLY A 81 -1.25 -11.21 -1.91
CA GLY A 81 -0.17 -12.19 -1.99
C GLY A 81 0.92 -11.81 -2.99
N THR A 82 0.57 -11.15 -4.11
CA THR A 82 1.48 -10.80 -5.21
C THR A 82 2.20 -9.46 -4.99
N ASN A 83 1.56 -8.54 -4.27
CA ASN A 83 2.11 -7.22 -3.91
C ASN A 83 2.77 -7.18 -2.51
N SER A 84 3.04 -8.32 -1.89
CA SER A 84 3.55 -8.46 -0.51
C SER A 84 4.90 -7.77 -0.24
N THR A 85 5.64 -7.41 -1.29
CA THR A 85 6.85 -6.58 -1.23
C THR A 85 6.59 -5.10 -0.97
N LYS A 86 5.35 -4.60 -1.12
CA LYS A 86 4.98 -3.22 -0.78
C LYS A 86 5.02 -3.02 0.74
N PRO A 87 5.82 -2.07 1.27
CA PRO A 87 6.08 -2.00 2.71
C PRO A 87 4.86 -1.80 3.62
N LEU A 88 3.82 -1.13 3.13
CA LEU A 88 2.58 -0.92 3.88
C LEU A 88 1.78 -2.21 4.12
N THR A 89 1.89 -3.18 3.22
CA THR A 89 0.99 -4.34 3.19
C THR A 89 1.12 -5.28 4.39
N LYS A 90 2.24 -5.20 5.12
CA LYS A 90 2.41 -5.90 6.41
C LYS A 90 1.58 -5.30 7.56
N PHE A 91 1.20 -4.02 7.48
CA PHE A 91 0.49 -3.32 8.55
C PHE A 91 -1.04 -3.49 8.51
N PHE A 92 -1.60 -3.94 7.38
CA PHE A 92 -3.03 -4.18 7.20
C PHE A 92 -3.31 -5.64 6.82
N SER A 93 -4.53 -6.13 7.06
CA SER A 93 -4.87 -7.50 6.64
C SER A 93 -4.91 -7.63 5.11
N ASN A 94 -4.52 -8.81 4.63
CA ASN A 94 -4.68 -9.20 3.23
C ASN A 94 -6.18 -9.24 2.83
N ILE A 95 -6.43 -9.33 1.53
CA ILE A 95 -7.77 -9.49 0.95
C ILE A 95 -8.18 -10.95 0.74
N GLN A 96 -7.28 -11.90 1.00
CA GLN A 96 -7.52 -13.33 0.73
C GLN A 96 -8.71 -13.84 1.55
N GLY A 97 -9.76 -14.26 0.85
CA GLY A 97 -11.02 -14.69 1.46
C GLY A 97 -11.80 -13.59 2.19
N ALA A 98 -11.52 -12.30 1.94
CA ALA A 98 -12.16 -11.19 2.65
C ALA A 98 -13.70 -11.15 2.51
N ASN A 99 -14.22 -11.67 1.39
CA ASN A 99 -15.64 -11.87 1.12
C ASN A 99 -16.28 -13.01 1.95
N LYS A 100 -15.49 -13.92 2.53
CA LYS A 100 -15.94 -15.06 3.34
C LYS A 100 -15.83 -14.81 4.85
N ARG A 101 -15.45 -13.59 5.26
CA ARG A 101 -15.28 -13.26 6.68
C ARG A 101 -16.63 -13.17 7.39
N THR A 102 -16.70 -13.69 8.62
CA THR A 102 -17.90 -13.58 9.48
C THR A 102 -18.12 -12.15 9.97
N SER A 103 -17.03 -11.39 10.11
CA SER A 103 -17.02 -9.97 10.44
C SER A 103 -15.84 -9.24 9.79
N THR A 104 -16.02 -7.95 9.55
CA THR A 104 -14.91 -7.01 9.33
C THR A 104 -14.47 -6.40 10.67
N TYR A 105 -13.46 -5.53 10.59
CA TYR A 105 -12.89 -4.75 11.68
C TYR A 105 -13.82 -4.52 12.90
N SER A 106 -13.49 -5.13 14.03
CA SER A 106 -14.20 -5.02 15.32
C SER A 106 -15.73 -5.16 15.24
N GLY A 107 -16.23 -5.94 14.27
CA GLY A 107 -17.67 -6.15 14.06
C GLY A 107 -18.40 -5.04 13.30
N LYS A 108 -17.70 -4.09 12.64
CA LYS A 108 -18.36 -2.98 11.90
C LYS A 108 -19.31 -3.46 10.81
N PHE A 109 -18.96 -4.55 10.11
CA PHE A 109 -19.87 -5.31 9.26
C PHE A 109 -19.83 -6.78 9.70
N THR A 110 -20.98 -7.46 9.69
CA THR A 110 -21.13 -8.86 10.08
C THR A 110 -22.07 -9.58 9.12
N GLY A 111 -21.89 -10.90 8.96
CA GLY A 111 -22.74 -11.71 8.09
C GLY A 111 -22.81 -11.17 6.65
N GLU A 112 -24.02 -11.01 6.12
CA GLU A 112 -24.24 -10.51 4.75
C GLU A 112 -23.66 -9.10 4.49
N GLU A 113 -23.55 -8.25 5.52
CA GLU A 113 -23.01 -6.90 5.36
C GLU A 113 -21.53 -6.92 4.95
N VAL A 114 -20.79 -7.99 5.25
CA VAL A 114 -19.42 -8.19 4.78
C VAL A 114 -19.39 -8.29 3.25
N LEU A 115 -20.34 -9.03 2.65
CA LEU A 115 -20.46 -9.14 1.20
C LEU A 115 -20.95 -7.83 0.58
N LYS A 116 -22.02 -7.23 1.12
CA LYS A 116 -22.57 -5.95 0.62
C LYS A 116 -21.57 -4.78 0.67
N ASN A 117 -20.54 -4.88 1.51
CA ASN A 117 -19.47 -3.87 1.62
C ASN A 117 -18.12 -4.31 1.04
N ALA A 118 -18.08 -5.41 0.27
CA ALA A 118 -16.85 -6.00 -0.29
C ALA A 118 -15.73 -6.11 0.76
N GLY A 119 -15.95 -6.87 1.82
CA GLY A 119 -14.97 -7.05 2.91
C GLY A 119 -14.61 -5.77 3.69
N GLY A 120 -15.35 -4.67 3.48
CA GLY A 120 -15.07 -3.34 4.03
C GLY A 120 -14.45 -2.35 3.04
N ALA A 121 -14.26 -2.72 1.77
CA ALA A 121 -13.66 -1.87 0.75
C ALA A 121 -14.47 -0.60 0.44
N THR A 122 -15.80 -0.61 0.67
CA THR A 122 -16.64 0.60 0.58
C THR A 122 -16.14 1.75 1.46
N ILE A 123 -15.69 1.43 2.69
CA ILE A 123 -15.08 2.42 3.60
C ILE A 123 -13.76 2.95 3.02
N CYS A 124 -12.93 2.07 2.45
CA CYS A 124 -11.66 2.46 1.85
C CYS A 124 -11.86 3.42 0.68
N TRP A 125 -12.76 3.07 -0.23
CA TRP A 125 -13.15 3.85 -1.40
C TRP A 125 -13.56 5.29 -1.04
N GLU A 126 -14.48 5.44 -0.08
CA GLU A 126 -15.02 6.76 0.31
C GLU A 126 -14.07 7.54 1.24
N SER A 127 -13.44 6.87 2.22
CA SER A 127 -12.69 7.54 3.30
C SER A 127 -11.22 7.73 2.96
N TYR A 128 -10.55 6.70 2.44
CA TYR A 128 -9.09 6.71 2.24
C TYR A 128 -8.70 7.01 0.79
N GLU A 129 -9.42 6.48 -0.20
CA GLU A 129 -9.26 6.85 -1.61
C GLU A 129 -10.03 8.14 -1.99
N ARG A 130 -10.94 8.59 -1.13
CA ARG A 130 -11.71 9.84 -1.27
C ARG A 130 -12.55 9.93 -2.55
N MET A 131 -13.02 8.77 -3.03
CA MET A 131 -13.88 8.67 -4.21
C MET A 131 -15.26 9.27 -3.89
N LYS A 132 -15.73 10.19 -4.74
CA LYS A 132 -16.95 10.98 -4.49
C LYS A 132 -18.26 10.23 -4.75
N THR A 133 -18.19 9.12 -5.47
CA THR A 133 -19.30 8.25 -5.80
C THR A 133 -19.10 6.92 -5.08
N PRO A 134 -20.09 6.40 -4.34
CA PRO A 134 -20.00 5.06 -3.74
C PRO A 134 -19.70 3.99 -4.79
N LEU A 135 -19.15 2.84 -4.37
CA LEU A 135 -19.03 1.67 -5.23
C LEU A 135 -20.43 1.20 -5.66
N THR A 136 -20.59 0.85 -6.94
CA THR A 136 -21.83 0.22 -7.42
C THR A 136 -21.90 -1.25 -6.99
N THR A 137 -23.09 -1.83 -7.05
CA THR A 137 -23.32 -3.26 -6.78
C THR A 137 -22.42 -4.15 -7.63
N GLU A 138 -22.21 -3.80 -8.90
CA GLU A 138 -21.36 -4.53 -9.85
C GLU A 138 -19.88 -4.47 -9.45
N GLN A 139 -19.42 -3.31 -8.96
CA GLN A 139 -18.05 -3.14 -8.46
C GLN A 139 -17.82 -3.91 -7.14
N ILE A 140 -18.79 -3.86 -6.22
CA ILE A 140 -18.79 -4.64 -4.97
C ILE A 140 -18.73 -6.14 -5.28
N ASN A 141 -19.55 -6.63 -6.20
CA ASN A 141 -19.56 -8.02 -6.63
C ASN A 141 -18.24 -8.42 -7.28
N SER A 142 -17.69 -7.58 -8.16
CA SER A 142 -16.39 -7.81 -8.82
C SER A 142 -15.24 -7.92 -7.81
N LEU A 143 -15.21 -7.04 -6.80
CA LEU A 143 -14.23 -7.11 -5.71
C LEU A 143 -14.40 -8.40 -4.88
N ASN A 144 -15.64 -8.76 -4.51
CA ASN A 144 -15.90 -10.00 -3.77
C ASN A 144 -15.46 -11.26 -4.53
N GLU A 145 -15.73 -11.31 -5.84
CA GLU A 145 -15.27 -12.41 -6.71
C GLU A 145 -13.75 -12.50 -6.71
N TYR A 146 -13.05 -11.37 -6.88
CA TYR A 146 -11.59 -11.32 -6.83
C TYR A 146 -11.02 -11.74 -5.47
N TYR A 147 -11.60 -11.28 -4.36
CA TYR A 147 -11.18 -11.68 -3.00
C TYR A 147 -11.37 -13.17 -2.75
N GLY A 148 -12.40 -13.76 -3.38
CA GLY A 148 -12.64 -15.20 -3.41
C GLY A 148 -11.65 -15.96 -4.28
N SER A 149 -11.20 -15.39 -5.41
CA SER A 149 -10.27 -16.05 -6.35
C SER A 149 -8.83 -16.09 -5.84
N VAL A 150 -8.41 -15.13 -5.00
CA VAL A 150 -7.10 -15.15 -4.32
C VAL A 150 -7.13 -15.81 -2.94
N ALA A 151 -8.26 -16.44 -2.57
CA ALA A 151 -8.39 -17.16 -1.30
C ALA A 151 -7.71 -18.54 -1.33
N THR A 152 -7.01 -18.87 -0.25
CA THR A 152 -6.39 -20.18 0.03
C THR A 152 -7.24 -20.98 1.02
N SER A 153 -6.88 -22.25 1.27
CA SER A 153 -7.43 -23.06 2.37
C SER A 153 -7.27 -22.38 3.74
N ASP A 154 -6.18 -21.63 3.90
CA ASP A 154 -5.74 -21.06 5.17
C ASP A 154 -6.22 -19.61 5.34
N SER A 155 -7.09 -19.14 4.44
CA SER A 155 -7.60 -17.76 4.46
C SER A 155 -8.52 -17.53 5.67
N PRO A 156 -8.24 -16.50 6.50
CA PRO A 156 -8.93 -16.30 7.77
C PRO A 156 -10.38 -15.88 7.59
N THR A 157 -11.29 -16.66 8.20
CA THR A 157 -12.73 -16.37 8.29
C THR A 157 -13.08 -15.32 9.35
N GLU A 158 -12.17 -15.03 10.28
CA GLU A 158 -12.33 -13.97 11.27
C GLU A 158 -10.99 -13.23 11.43
N ILE A 159 -11.03 -11.90 11.54
CA ILE A 159 -9.86 -11.08 11.85
C ILE A 159 -10.11 -10.35 13.17
N LYS A 160 -9.38 -10.73 14.21
CA LYS A 160 -9.37 -10.03 15.50
C LYS A 160 -8.16 -9.10 15.55
N TYR A 161 -8.41 -7.83 15.89
CA TYR A 161 -7.38 -6.82 16.06
C TYR A 161 -7.39 -6.33 17.51
N GLU A 162 -6.23 -6.25 18.15
CA GLU A 162 -6.10 -5.38 19.31
C GLU A 162 -5.89 -3.94 18.83
N THR A 163 -6.79 -3.06 19.25
CA THR A 163 -6.81 -1.64 18.90
C THR A 163 -7.34 -0.85 20.09
N ILE A 164 -6.99 0.43 20.17
CA ILE A 164 -7.51 1.38 21.16
C ILE A 164 -8.42 2.44 20.54
N ALA A 165 -8.59 2.34 19.21
CA ALA A 165 -9.28 3.31 18.36
C ALA A 165 -10.80 3.15 18.37
N LEU A 166 -11.26 1.90 18.20
CA LEU A 166 -12.64 1.56 17.85
C LEU A 166 -13.00 0.16 18.43
N PRO A 167 -14.28 -0.18 18.62
CA PRO A 167 -15.48 0.59 18.27
C PRO A 167 -15.61 1.89 19.08
N THR A 168 -15.01 1.92 20.28
CA THR A 168 -14.94 3.09 21.15
C THR A 168 -13.47 3.41 21.47
N ARG A 169 -13.12 4.71 21.49
CA ARG A 169 -11.78 5.18 21.85
C ARG A 169 -11.49 4.97 23.33
N ASP A 170 -10.49 4.16 23.67
CA ASP A 170 -10.06 3.97 25.07
C ASP A 170 -8.97 4.98 25.44
N LYS A 171 -9.39 6.13 25.98
CA LYS A 171 -8.49 7.20 26.43
C LYS A 171 -7.62 6.80 27.64
N THR A 172 -8.05 5.82 28.44
CA THR A 172 -7.29 5.36 29.61
C THR A 172 -6.15 4.48 29.15
N LYS A 173 -6.44 3.48 28.31
CA LYS A 173 -5.43 2.63 27.70
C LYS A 173 -4.44 3.43 26.85
N LEU A 174 -4.92 4.40 26.06
CA LEU A 174 -4.04 5.29 25.28
C LEU A 174 -3.02 6.04 26.15
N LYS A 175 -3.41 6.57 27.32
CA LYS A 175 -2.47 7.25 28.24
C LYS A 175 -1.41 6.29 28.78
N THR A 176 -1.78 5.04 29.06
CA THR A 176 -0.84 4.00 29.47
C THR A 176 0.14 3.65 28.35
N GLU A 177 -0.34 3.45 27.12
CA GLU A 177 0.50 3.16 25.96
C GLU A 177 1.45 4.33 25.65
N GLN A 178 0.98 5.59 25.73
CA GLN A 178 1.82 6.78 25.61
C GLN A 178 2.97 6.79 26.62
N LYS A 179 2.68 6.49 27.90
CA LYS A 179 3.71 6.41 28.95
C LYS A 179 4.72 5.30 28.66
N ASN A 180 4.25 4.11 28.29
CA ASN A 180 5.11 2.96 28.00
C ASN A 180 6.06 3.23 26.82
N VAL A 181 5.56 3.82 25.72
CA VAL A 181 6.39 4.15 24.55
C VAL A 181 7.43 5.24 24.89
N MET A 182 7.06 6.26 25.68
CA MET A 182 8.00 7.30 26.12
C MET A 182 9.11 6.82 27.05
N GLU A 183 8.97 5.65 27.66
CA GLU A 183 10.04 5.01 28.46
C GLU A 183 11.06 4.29 27.56
N ILE A 184 10.79 4.16 26.26
CA ILE A 184 11.68 3.53 25.25
C ILE A 184 12.52 4.60 24.56
N THR A 185 13.83 4.37 24.45
CA THR A 185 14.70 5.23 23.62
C THR A 185 14.51 4.92 22.14
N GLY A 186 14.03 5.91 21.38
CA GLY A 186 13.85 5.83 19.93
C GLY A 186 15.14 6.06 19.11
N ASP A 187 15.33 5.27 18.06
CA ASP A 187 16.35 5.46 17.02
C ASP A 187 15.73 6.20 15.82
N ALA A 188 16.13 7.46 15.59
CA ALA A 188 15.60 8.28 14.50
C ALA A 188 16.00 7.78 13.09
N GLY A 189 17.12 7.06 12.96
CA GLY A 189 17.53 6.45 11.69
C GLY A 189 16.64 5.25 11.32
N ARG A 190 16.30 4.42 12.29
CA ARG A 190 15.26 3.39 12.14
C ARG A 190 13.88 4.02 11.94
N GLY A 191 13.59 5.08 12.67
CA GLY A 191 12.35 5.83 12.58
C GLY A 191 12.06 6.37 11.19
N ALA A 192 13.07 6.84 10.46
CA ALA A 192 12.93 7.25 9.06
C ALA A 192 12.47 6.08 8.15
N MET A 193 13.07 4.90 8.32
CA MET A 193 12.69 3.70 7.56
C MET A 193 11.28 3.22 7.93
N GLU A 194 10.96 3.19 9.21
CA GLU A 194 9.66 2.74 9.73
C GLU A 194 8.54 3.70 9.34
N PHE A 195 8.77 5.02 9.44
CA PHE A 195 7.87 6.06 8.94
C PHE A 195 7.63 5.94 7.43
N ASN A 196 8.68 5.79 6.62
CA ASN A 196 8.51 5.62 5.17
C ASN A 196 7.69 4.36 4.83
N ASN A 197 7.88 3.28 5.60
CA ASN A 197 7.19 2.02 5.38
C ASN A 197 5.74 1.99 5.91
N ALA A 198 5.42 2.72 6.99
CA ALA A 198 4.11 2.72 7.66
C ALA A 198 3.24 3.95 7.35
N CYS A 199 3.87 5.09 7.06
CA CYS A 199 3.23 6.40 6.94
C CYS A 199 3.51 7.09 5.59
N GLY A 200 4.60 6.72 4.91
CA GLY A 200 5.15 7.43 3.75
C GLY A 200 4.22 7.57 2.54
N SER A 201 3.30 6.62 2.31
CA SER A 201 2.34 6.75 1.19
C SER A 201 1.28 7.84 1.42
N CYS A 202 1.04 8.21 2.69
CA CYS A 202 0.14 9.29 3.06
C CYS A 202 0.88 10.60 3.36
N HIS A 203 2.11 10.52 3.91
CA HIS A 203 2.83 11.67 4.48
C HIS A 203 4.24 11.92 3.90
N GLY A 204 4.67 11.18 2.88
CA GLY A 204 5.93 11.43 2.17
C GLY A 204 5.84 12.59 1.16
N ASP A 205 6.97 12.98 0.56
CA ASP A 205 7.11 14.18 -0.28
C ASP A 205 6.10 14.30 -1.44
N GLN A 206 5.74 13.15 -2.02
CA GLN A 206 4.81 13.02 -3.15
C GLN A 206 3.36 12.75 -2.73
N ALA A 207 3.11 12.61 -1.43
CA ALA A 207 1.80 12.22 -0.93
C ALA A 207 0.84 13.42 -0.84
N PHE A 208 -0.46 13.12 -0.87
CA PHE A 208 -1.52 14.14 -0.82
C PHE A 208 -1.67 14.74 0.60
N VAL A 209 -1.48 13.94 1.66
CA VAL A 209 -1.65 14.38 3.06
C VAL A 209 -0.32 14.94 3.61
N LYS A 210 0.16 16.02 2.98
CA LYS A 210 1.41 16.71 3.32
C LYS A 210 1.44 17.28 4.74
N LYS A 211 0.28 17.48 5.35
CA LYS A 211 0.11 17.73 6.78
C LYS A 211 -0.73 16.61 7.38
N VAL A 212 -0.14 15.86 8.32
CA VAL A 212 -0.89 15.30 9.45
C VAL A 212 -1.66 16.48 10.10
N PRO A 213 -2.90 16.32 10.62
CA PRO A 213 -3.53 17.33 11.47
C PRO A 213 -2.50 17.83 12.47
N ASP A 214 -2.33 19.15 12.58
CA ASP A 214 -1.06 19.71 13.06
C ASP A 214 -0.73 19.15 14.44
N ILE A 215 0.24 18.23 14.48
CA ILE A 215 0.55 17.41 15.67
C ILE A 215 1.01 18.31 16.82
N PHE A 216 1.36 19.56 16.47
CA PHE A 216 1.83 20.65 17.30
C PHE A 216 0.69 21.48 17.89
N ASP A 217 -0.47 21.60 17.22
CA ASP A 217 -1.57 22.46 17.66
C ASP A 217 -2.56 21.77 18.61
N GLU A 218 -2.95 20.51 18.37
CA GLU A 218 -3.94 19.83 19.23
C GLU A 218 -3.34 19.16 20.48
N PHE A 219 -2.02 18.90 20.51
CA PHE A 219 -1.36 18.09 21.53
C PHE A 219 0.06 18.58 21.91
N GLU A 220 0.37 19.87 21.75
CA GLU A 220 1.67 20.48 22.13
C GLU A 220 2.91 19.95 21.39
N GLY A 221 2.77 19.16 20.31
CA GLY A 221 3.88 18.94 19.38
C GLY A 221 5.03 18.09 19.89
N ASN A 222 4.70 17.07 20.68
CA ASN A 222 5.66 16.20 21.31
C ASN A 222 5.40 14.73 20.98
N GLU A 223 6.23 13.87 21.55
CA GLU A 223 6.15 12.42 21.36
C GLU A 223 4.77 11.84 21.72
N LYS A 224 4.08 12.35 22.75
CA LYS A 224 2.72 11.90 23.11
C LYS A 224 1.73 12.17 21.99
N SER A 225 1.86 13.31 21.31
CA SER A 225 1.04 13.76 20.18
C SER A 225 1.20 12.82 18.98
N ILE A 226 2.42 12.37 18.73
CA ILE A 226 2.74 11.41 17.66
C ILE A 226 2.17 10.04 18.01
N ILE A 227 2.45 9.52 19.22
CA ILE A 227 1.92 8.24 19.70
C ILE A 227 0.39 8.23 19.70
N TYR A 228 -0.24 9.34 20.11
CA TYR A 228 -1.70 9.53 20.07
C TYR A 228 -2.24 9.28 18.67
N ASN A 229 -1.75 10.02 17.68
CA ASN A 229 -2.25 9.93 16.32
C ASN A 229 -2.01 8.54 15.70
N VAL A 230 -0.84 7.95 15.92
CA VAL A 230 -0.52 6.64 15.33
C VAL A 230 -1.26 5.47 16.00
N ARG A 231 -1.42 5.48 17.34
CA ARG A 231 -2.16 4.41 18.05
C ARG A 231 -3.68 4.57 17.95
N LEU A 232 -4.18 5.80 17.88
CA LEU A 232 -5.62 6.05 17.76
C LEU A 232 -6.09 5.95 16.31
N GLY A 233 -5.38 6.58 15.37
CA GLY A 233 -5.94 6.92 14.06
C GLY A 233 -7.11 7.91 14.18
N ASP A 234 -7.13 8.94 13.34
CA ASP A 234 -8.28 9.84 13.25
C ASP A 234 -8.46 10.38 11.83
N SER A 235 -9.71 10.66 11.47
CA SER A 235 -10.09 11.18 10.15
C SER A 235 -9.48 10.35 9.00
N ALA A 236 -8.57 10.93 8.20
CA ALA A 236 -7.91 10.27 7.09
C ALA A 236 -6.72 9.35 7.48
N MET A 237 -6.31 9.33 8.75
CA MET A 237 -5.22 8.47 9.21
C MET A 237 -5.75 7.06 9.52
N PRO A 238 -5.19 6.00 8.93
CA PRO A 238 -5.58 4.63 9.27
C PRO A 238 -5.14 4.27 10.69
N PHE A 239 -5.92 3.44 11.38
CA PHE A 239 -5.48 2.83 12.63
C PHE A 239 -4.42 1.76 12.33
N PHE A 240 -3.42 1.64 13.20
CA PHE A 240 -2.44 0.55 13.13
C PHE A 240 -2.77 -0.51 14.18
N VAL A 241 -2.74 -1.78 13.78
CA VAL A 241 -2.89 -2.90 14.73
C VAL A 241 -1.69 -2.91 15.68
N LYS A 242 -1.94 -3.11 16.98
CA LYS A 242 -0.93 -2.93 18.04
C LYS A 242 0.33 -3.78 17.85
N ASP A 243 0.18 -5.01 17.41
CA ASP A 243 1.23 -5.99 17.15
C ASP A 243 2.07 -5.68 15.89
N ARG A 244 1.48 -5.02 14.89
CA ARG A 244 2.13 -4.73 13.61
C ARG A 244 3.01 -3.49 13.62
N LEU A 245 2.68 -2.51 14.45
CA LEU A 245 3.52 -1.35 14.70
C LEU A 245 3.86 -1.32 16.19
N THR A 246 5.00 -1.92 16.54
CA THR A 246 5.39 -2.14 17.94
C THR A 246 5.75 -0.83 18.66
N ASP A 247 5.78 -0.87 19.99
CA ASP A 247 6.11 0.31 20.81
C ASP A 247 7.52 0.86 20.50
N GLN A 248 8.50 0.00 20.22
CA GLN A 248 9.83 0.44 19.76
C GLN A 248 9.77 1.15 18.40
N MET A 249 8.94 0.68 17.47
CA MET A 249 8.76 1.36 16.17
C MET A 249 8.09 2.72 16.34
N LEU A 250 7.18 2.86 17.30
CA LEU A 250 6.59 4.16 17.64
C LEU A 250 7.61 5.13 18.25
N ALA A 251 8.44 4.68 19.20
CA ALA A 251 9.51 5.49 19.78
C ALA A 251 10.51 5.95 18.71
N ASN A 252 10.90 5.05 17.80
CA ASN A 252 11.74 5.37 16.64
C ASN A 252 11.10 6.42 15.73
N ILE A 253 9.85 6.21 15.30
CA ILE A 253 9.09 7.14 14.45
C ILE A 253 8.94 8.51 15.14
N ALA A 254 8.66 8.53 16.43
CA ALA A 254 8.58 9.76 17.21
C ALA A 254 9.93 10.49 17.24
N ALA A 255 11.02 9.79 17.54
CA ALA A 255 12.37 10.35 17.51
C ALA A 255 12.72 10.95 16.13
N PHE A 256 12.36 10.29 15.03
CA PHE A 256 12.55 10.80 13.67
C PHE A 256 11.74 12.09 13.39
N ILE A 257 10.44 12.08 13.69
CA ILE A 257 9.57 13.27 13.49
C ILE A 257 10.03 14.44 14.36
N MET A 258 10.38 14.18 15.63
CA MET A 258 10.93 15.21 16.53
C MET A 258 12.30 15.72 16.09
N GLN A 259 13.08 14.97 15.30
CA GLN A 259 14.32 15.45 14.71
C GLN A 259 14.08 16.36 13.49
N GLN A 260 13.06 16.08 12.66
CA GLN A 260 12.76 16.93 11.50
C GLN A 260 12.17 18.28 11.91
N ASN A 261 11.30 18.32 12.93
CA ASN A 261 10.63 19.55 13.39
C ASN A 261 11.49 20.44 14.32
N LYS A 262 12.77 20.11 14.51
CA LYS A 262 13.78 20.96 15.21
C LYS A 262 14.64 21.79 14.24
N LYS A 263 14.26 21.86 12.97
CA LYS A 263 14.91 22.63 11.90
C LYS A 263 14.00 23.77 11.44
#